data_AF-A0A9P8VY69-F1
#
_entry.id   AF-A0A9P8VY69-F1
#
_cell.length_a   1.000
_cell.length_b   1.000
_cell.length_c   1.000
_cell.angle_alpha   90.00
_cell.angle_beta   90.00
_cell.angle_gamma   90.00
#
_symmetry.space_group_name_H-M   'P 1'
#
loop_
_entity.id
_entity.type
_entity.pdbx_description
1 polymer ?
#
loop_
_entity_poly.entity_id
_entity_poly.type
_entity_poly.pdbx_seq_one_letter_code
_entity_poly.pdbx_strand_id
1 'polypeptide(L)'
;MSDGESQSILCWLQALPEALPAADDDCPPLPPPSSPSSSRPNKRKAQHQQPSPPISLSEMEKETDLTPTRKRQRIADATGTSATDPNQTPRPPLRTRRSSASASGSLSASSASASSSRSGSPKKQFMNLRIQESGIEFRTLDAAPKEEAANLLNNLRQIGRGLAILPTTSGSGYCRMMPSIPAIDALPGRIPSPEVVAVVHKRAKKCHEFGHEEAAWNTEVHFRLLESILQDSTTDEAGPLNFTTCTSARPHPRYLPRSIQAKMVDMCLYADLCDDADAMEAQQALCRQTPTSSVNHTDFAPLQLSPIVLSIETKKSGKDLDTAQLQMGIWHAAKWSFLRPAVLLSLQARQAQSTPDESTPSAAQNLQQQQEQERQVDEALARLGFLPGVIVQGHKWMLVLSTREHLKTVLWVEQQFGSTHRILETYQVIAGLRELAAWGRDTYLPWFRENILVGYGPEDG
;
A
#
# COMPACT_ATOMS: atom_id res chain seq x y z
N MET A 1 -34.03 -4.95 -7.61
CA MET A 1 -33.61 -6.36 -7.41
C MET A 1 -34.68 -7.00 -6.56
N SER A 2 -35.44 -7.93 -7.14
CA SER A 2 -36.67 -8.48 -6.57
C SER A 2 -36.38 -9.52 -5.49
N ASP A 3 -37.26 -9.61 -4.49
CA ASP A 3 -37.19 -10.52 -3.32
C ASP A 3 -36.94 -12.01 -3.64
N GLY A 4 -37.13 -12.44 -4.89
CA GLY A 4 -36.82 -13.80 -5.35
C GLY A 4 -35.31 -14.14 -5.44
N GLU A 5 -34.43 -13.16 -5.67
CA GLU A 5 -32.98 -13.41 -5.75
C GLU A 5 -32.38 -13.71 -4.36
N SER A 6 -32.89 -13.05 -3.32
CA SER A 6 -32.49 -13.28 -1.93
C SER A 6 -32.98 -14.63 -1.40
N GLN A 7 -34.17 -15.07 -1.80
CA GLN A 7 -34.72 -16.36 -1.40
C GLN A 7 -34.00 -17.55 -2.05
N SER A 8 -33.55 -17.41 -3.31
CA SER A 8 -32.80 -18.47 -3.99
C SER A 8 -31.44 -18.75 -3.34
N ILE A 9 -30.76 -17.72 -2.83
CA ILE A 9 -29.48 -17.86 -2.13
C ILE A 9 -29.67 -18.49 -0.74
N LEU A 10 -30.75 -18.12 -0.04
CA LEU A 10 -31.09 -18.67 1.27
C LEU A 10 -31.54 -20.14 1.19
N CYS A 11 -32.33 -20.52 0.18
CA CYS A 11 -32.69 -21.92 -0.07
C CYS A 11 -31.46 -22.78 -0.39
N TRP A 12 -30.47 -22.23 -1.09
CA TRP A 12 -29.23 -22.94 -1.38
C TRP A 12 -28.35 -23.12 -0.12
N LEU A 13 -28.23 -22.09 0.73
CA LEU A 13 -27.50 -22.19 2.01
C LEU A 13 -28.11 -23.22 2.96
N GLN A 14 -29.42 -23.44 2.90
CA GLN A 14 -30.15 -24.44 3.69
C GLN A 14 -30.08 -25.86 3.10
N ALA A 15 -29.63 -26.01 1.85
CA ALA A 15 -29.51 -27.31 1.17
C ALA A 15 -28.11 -27.93 1.31
N LEU A 16 -27.19 -27.28 2.03
CA LEU A 16 -25.90 -27.86 2.39
C LEU A 16 -26.12 -28.90 3.51
N PRO A 17 -25.55 -30.11 3.42
CA PRO A 17 -25.69 -31.11 4.47
C PRO A 17 -25.09 -30.59 5.79
N GLU A 18 -25.86 -30.65 6.88
CA GLU A 18 -25.50 -30.11 8.20
C GLU A 18 -24.31 -30.83 8.87
N ALA A 19 -23.85 -31.95 8.31
CA ALA A 19 -22.66 -32.66 8.78
C ALA A 19 -22.02 -33.45 7.63
N LEU A 20 -20.70 -33.31 7.48
CA LEU A 20 -19.87 -34.28 6.77
C LEU A 20 -19.76 -35.55 7.65
N PRO A 21 -19.65 -36.76 7.06
CA PRO A 21 -19.36 -37.96 7.83
C PRO A 21 -18.03 -37.78 8.56
N ALA A 22 -18.00 -38.11 9.85
CA ALA A 22 -16.77 -38.12 10.64
C ALA A 22 -15.74 -39.02 9.95
N ALA A 23 -14.51 -38.53 9.82
CA ALA A 23 -13.38 -39.38 9.50
C ALA A 23 -13.24 -40.41 10.63
N ASP A 24 -13.12 -41.69 10.28
CA ASP A 24 -12.76 -42.76 11.21
C ASP A 24 -11.38 -42.44 11.81
N ASP A 25 -11.37 -42.05 13.09
CA ASP A 25 -10.18 -41.84 13.91
C ASP A 25 -9.96 -43.11 14.76
N ASP A 26 -9.10 -44.01 14.29
CA ASP A 26 -8.59 -45.13 15.08
C ASP A 26 -7.16 -44.78 15.53
N CYS A 27 -7.04 -44.10 16.68
CA CYS A 27 -5.76 -43.87 17.35
C CYS A 27 -5.93 -43.81 18.88
N PRO A 28 -5.14 -44.57 19.67
CA PRO A 28 -5.40 -44.77 21.10
C PRO A 28 -5.03 -43.57 21.99
N PRO A 29 -5.61 -43.45 23.21
CA PRO A 29 -5.58 -42.23 24.00
C PRO A 29 -4.24 -41.98 24.72
N LEU A 30 -3.82 -40.72 24.72
CA LEU A 30 -2.70 -40.19 25.51
C LEU A 30 -3.08 -39.97 27.00
N PRO A 31 -2.11 -40.10 27.93
CA PRO A 31 -2.37 -39.99 29.38
C PRO A 31 -2.56 -38.55 29.87
N PRO A 32 -3.20 -38.35 31.04
CA PRO A 32 -3.61 -37.03 31.54
C PRO A 32 -2.44 -36.19 32.09
N PRO A 33 -2.56 -34.84 32.09
CA PRO A 33 -1.50 -33.95 32.51
C PRO A 33 -1.33 -33.91 34.04
N SER A 34 -0.07 -34.00 34.47
CA SER A 34 0.37 -33.88 35.86
C SER A 34 0.25 -32.46 36.41
N SER A 35 -0.29 -32.36 37.63
CA SER A 35 -0.44 -31.14 38.44
C SER A 35 0.90 -30.45 38.75
N PRO A 36 0.96 -29.10 38.83
CA PRO A 36 2.13 -28.40 39.33
C PRO A 36 2.21 -28.49 40.86
N SER A 37 3.39 -28.86 41.35
CA SER A 37 3.73 -28.95 42.75
C SER A 37 3.94 -27.57 43.40
N SER A 38 3.59 -27.53 44.67
CA SER A 38 3.64 -26.41 45.59
C SER A 38 5.05 -25.93 45.92
N SER A 39 5.25 -24.61 45.93
CA SER A 39 6.07 -23.95 46.96
C SER A 39 5.35 -22.69 47.45
N ARG A 40 5.32 -22.53 48.78
CA ARG A 40 4.53 -21.55 49.55
C ARG A 40 5.50 -20.90 50.58
N PRO A 41 5.10 -19.87 51.34
CA PRO A 41 5.36 -18.45 51.05
C PRO A 41 6.13 -17.73 52.17
N ASN A 42 6.55 -16.48 51.94
CA ASN A 42 6.89 -15.57 53.04
C ASN A 42 5.80 -14.53 53.27
N LYS A 43 5.22 -14.60 54.49
CA LYS A 43 4.20 -13.71 55.05
C LYS A 43 4.79 -12.34 55.42
N ARG A 44 3.99 -11.27 55.29
CA ARG A 44 3.67 -10.35 56.41
C ARG A 44 2.47 -9.42 56.11
N LYS A 45 1.43 -9.57 56.96
CA LYS A 45 0.33 -8.70 57.48
C LYS A 45 -0.27 -7.61 56.55
N ALA A 46 -1.56 -7.57 56.18
CA ALA A 46 -2.87 -7.72 56.85
C ALA A 46 -3.49 -6.41 57.41
N GLN A 47 -4.54 -5.90 56.73
CA GLN A 47 -5.83 -5.37 57.25
C GLN A 47 -6.71 -4.95 56.04
N HIS A 48 -7.79 -5.66 55.69
CA HIS A 48 -9.23 -5.39 56.03
C HIS A 48 -9.71 -4.02 55.50
N GLN A 49 -10.73 -3.84 54.63
CA GLN A 49 -12.07 -4.43 54.45
C GLN A 49 -12.64 -4.15 53.03
N GLN A 50 -13.63 -4.95 52.57
CA GLN A 50 -14.65 -4.62 51.53
C GLN A 50 -16.03 -4.45 52.23
N PRO A 51 -17.19 -4.14 51.59
CA PRO A 51 -17.53 -3.66 50.22
C PRO A 51 -18.54 -2.44 50.18
N SER A 52 -18.94 -2.00 48.97
CA SER A 52 -20.01 -1.01 48.62
C SER A 52 -21.44 -1.40 49.08
N PRO A 53 -22.48 -0.51 49.08
CA PRO A 53 -23.33 -0.18 47.89
C PRO A 53 -24.12 1.19 47.99
N PRO A 54 -25.25 1.48 47.30
CA PRO A 54 -25.61 1.48 45.86
C PRO A 54 -26.16 2.83 45.31
N ILE A 55 -26.57 2.79 44.03
CA ILE A 55 -27.24 3.74 43.11
C ILE A 55 -28.55 4.37 43.62
N SER A 56 -28.87 5.61 43.19
CA SER A 56 -30.22 6.05 42.79
C SER A 56 -30.24 7.30 41.91
N LEU A 57 -31.30 7.35 41.09
CA LEU A 57 -31.60 8.19 39.91
C LEU A 57 -32.14 9.59 40.24
N SER A 58 -31.99 10.54 39.30
CA SER A 58 -33.04 11.52 38.99
C SER A 58 -32.87 12.16 37.59
N GLU A 59 -33.97 12.21 36.85
CA GLU A 59 -34.19 12.87 35.54
C GLU A 59 -34.29 14.41 35.60
N MET A 60 -34.31 15.01 34.40
CA MET A 60 -34.74 16.38 34.02
C MET A 60 -33.71 17.50 34.33
N GLU A 61 -33.36 18.45 33.45
CA GLU A 61 -34.13 19.18 32.43
C GLU A 61 -33.21 19.89 31.40
N LYS A 62 -33.83 20.39 30.31
CA LYS A 62 -33.28 21.21 29.22
C LYS A 62 -32.75 22.57 29.71
N GLU A 63 -31.69 23.09 29.10
CA GLU A 63 -31.72 24.31 28.27
C GLU A 63 -30.35 24.70 27.67
N THR A 64 -30.47 25.39 26.55
CA THR A 64 -29.53 26.21 25.77
C THR A 64 -28.46 26.97 26.57
N ASP A 65 -27.21 27.05 26.07
CA ASP A 65 -26.67 28.30 25.50
C ASP A 65 -25.24 28.21 24.94
N LEU A 66 -24.92 29.25 24.16
CA LEU A 66 -23.81 29.45 23.22
C LEU A 66 -22.46 29.91 23.87
N THR A 67 -21.34 29.26 23.49
CA THR A 67 -19.94 29.80 23.32
C THR A 67 -19.23 30.56 24.48
N PRO A 68 -17.91 30.92 24.41
CA PRO A 68 -16.77 30.42 23.62
C PRO A 68 -15.50 30.10 24.47
N THR A 69 -14.54 29.44 23.80
CA THR A 69 -13.15 29.16 24.23
C THR A 69 -12.31 30.42 24.42
N ARG A 70 -11.75 30.64 25.63
CA ARG A 70 -10.72 31.65 25.88
C ARG A 70 -9.31 31.03 26.00
N LYS A 71 -8.52 31.23 24.95
CA LYS A 71 -7.06 31.05 24.92
C LYS A 71 -6.42 32.28 25.57
N ARG A 72 -5.82 32.14 26.75
CA ARG A 72 -5.21 33.26 27.49
C ARG A 72 -3.80 33.52 26.95
N GLN A 73 -3.65 34.52 26.08
CA GLN A 73 -2.38 35.20 25.83
C GLN A 73 -2.01 36.00 27.08
N ARG A 74 -0.81 35.82 27.63
CA ARG A 74 -0.27 36.69 28.67
C ARG A 74 0.69 37.68 28.04
N ILE A 75 0.26 38.93 28.03
CA ILE A 75 1.06 40.12 27.75
C ILE A 75 2.13 40.23 28.84
N ALA A 76 3.37 40.41 28.43
CA ALA A 76 4.45 40.84 29.31
C ALA A 76 4.31 42.35 29.50
N ASP A 77 4.35 42.82 30.74
CA ASP A 77 4.88 44.16 31.00
C ASP A 77 5.46 44.30 32.40
N ALA A 78 6.44 45.19 32.44
CA ALA A 78 7.44 45.39 33.46
C ALA A 78 6.86 45.95 34.77
N THR A 79 7.23 45.32 35.89
CA THR A 79 7.57 45.93 37.20
C THR A 79 7.66 44.80 38.21
N GLY A 80 8.84 44.60 38.79
CA GLY A 80 9.13 43.47 39.66
C GLY A 80 8.49 43.60 41.03
N THR A 81 7.82 42.55 41.50
CA THR A 81 7.99 42.01 42.86
C THR A 81 7.39 40.61 42.94
N SER A 82 8.18 39.64 43.40
CA SER A 82 7.82 38.24 43.56
C SER A 82 7.01 38.02 44.84
N ALA A 83 5.80 37.45 44.73
CA ALA A 83 5.08 36.90 45.87
C ALA A 83 5.33 35.38 45.92
N THR A 84 6.02 34.94 46.98
CA THR A 84 6.40 33.55 47.25
C THR A 84 5.25 32.82 47.97
N ASP A 85 4.82 31.69 47.44
CA ASP A 85 3.79 30.81 48.01
C ASP A 85 4.34 30.05 49.24
N PRO A 86 3.70 30.14 50.43
CA PRO A 86 4.18 29.55 51.68
C PRO A 86 3.95 28.03 51.85
N ASN A 87 3.47 27.29 50.84
CA ASN A 87 3.16 25.86 50.97
C ASN A 87 4.10 24.88 50.23
N GLN A 88 5.36 25.23 49.96
CA GLN A 88 6.35 24.26 49.46
C GLN A 88 7.09 23.53 50.60
N THR A 89 6.94 22.20 50.64
CA THR A 89 7.69 21.29 51.52
C THR A 89 9.15 21.14 51.05
N PRO A 90 10.16 21.07 51.96
CA PRO A 90 11.57 21.21 51.59
C PRO A 90 12.20 19.90 51.06
N ARG A 91 13.09 20.01 50.07
CA ARG A 91 13.98 18.91 49.62
C ARG A 91 15.40 19.11 50.19
N PRO A 92 16.15 18.03 50.52
CA PRO A 92 17.43 18.11 51.24
C PRO A 92 18.57 18.70 50.39
N PRO A 93 19.57 19.38 51.00
CA PRO A 93 20.64 20.03 50.27
C PRO A 93 21.77 19.08 49.86
N LEU A 94 22.33 19.34 48.68
CA LEU A 94 23.49 18.65 48.11
C LEU A 94 24.76 18.97 48.90
N ARG A 95 25.56 17.94 49.22
CA ARG A 95 26.95 18.12 49.68
C ARG A 95 27.84 18.48 48.49
N THR A 96 28.36 19.71 48.51
CA THR A 96 29.46 20.19 47.65
C THR A 96 30.81 19.60 48.07
N ARG A 97 31.66 19.22 47.10
CA ARG A 97 33.12 19.37 47.19
C ARG A 97 33.63 20.12 45.95
N ARG A 98 34.33 21.23 46.23
CA ARG A 98 35.20 22.06 45.37
C ARG A 98 36.42 21.21 44.90
N SER A 99 37.20 21.45 43.84
CA SER A 99 37.67 22.65 43.11
C SER A 99 38.23 22.13 41.75
N SER A 100 38.36 22.84 40.61
CA SER A 100 39.18 24.03 40.36
C SER A 100 39.16 24.42 38.86
N ALA A 101 39.34 25.72 38.61
CA ALA A 101 39.96 26.40 37.44
C ALA A 101 39.25 26.47 36.05
N SER A 102 38.75 27.70 35.79
CA SER A 102 38.89 28.54 34.57
C SER A 102 38.68 27.96 33.17
N ALA A 103 37.67 28.45 32.45
CA ALA A 103 37.81 29.51 31.43
C ALA A 103 36.50 29.71 30.63
N SER A 104 36.34 30.93 30.14
CA SER A 104 35.17 31.54 29.49
C SER A 104 34.70 30.86 28.20
N GLY A 105 33.39 30.91 27.95
CA GLY A 105 32.80 30.57 26.64
C GLY A 105 31.31 30.24 26.75
N SER A 106 30.47 31.25 26.92
CA SER A 106 29.01 31.10 26.94
C SER A 106 28.49 30.61 25.57
N LEU A 107 28.25 29.31 25.43
CA LEU A 107 27.39 28.77 24.37
C LEU A 107 25.96 28.76 24.88
N SER A 108 25.15 29.67 24.36
CA SER A 108 23.70 29.62 24.50
C SER A 108 23.21 28.29 23.94
N ALA A 109 22.86 27.36 24.82
CA ALA A 109 22.09 26.18 24.46
C ALA A 109 20.67 26.65 24.12
N SER A 110 20.46 27.02 22.86
CA SER A 110 19.12 27.14 22.30
C SER A 110 18.49 25.77 22.34
N SER A 111 17.56 25.57 23.28
CA SER A 111 16.58 24.49 23.21
C SER A 111 15.72 24.74 21.97
N ALA A 112 16.23 24.34 20.81
CA ALA A 112 15.44 24.14 19.62
C ALA A 112 14.45 23.04 19.96
N SER A 113 13.27 23.45 20.42
CA SER A 113 12.09 22.63 20.33
C SER A 113 12.03 22.16 18.89
N ALA A 114 12.24 20.86 18.68
CA ALA A 114 11.98 20.22 17.41
C ALA A 114 10.50 20.44 17.13
N SER A 115 10.19 21.54 16.42
CA SER A 115 8.86 21.76 15.89
C SER A 115 8.61 20.57 14.97
N SER A 116 7.79 19.63 15.42
CA SER A 116 7.28 18.58 14.55
C SER A 116 6.70 19.33 13.34
N SER A 117 7.30 19.20 12.18
CA SER A 117 6.75 19.72 10.95
C SER A 117 5.45 18.95 10.71
N ARG A 118 4.35 19.47 11.26
CA ARG A 118 3.01 18.92 11.05
C ARG A 118 2.83 18.89 9.54
N SER A 119 2.77 17.68 8.99
CA SER A 119 2.43 17.48 7.59
C SER A 119 1.14 18.26 7.33
N GLY A 120 1.16 19.15 6.32
CA GLY A 120 -0.04 19.90 5.96
C GLY A 120 -1.19 18.94 5.67
N SER A 121 -2.44 19.36 5.89
CA SER A 121 -3.60 18.56 5.53
C SER A 121 -3.53 18.08 4.07
N PRO A 122 -4.12 16.93 3.70
CA PRO A 122 -4.03 16.39 2.35
C PRO A 122 -4.38 17.43 1.27
N LYS A 123 -5.45 18.20 1.50
CA LYS A 123 -5.87 19.30 0.61
C LYS A 123 -4.79 20.37 0.39
N LYS A 124 -4.06 20.76 1.44
CA LYS A 124 -2.94 21.71 1.30
C LYS A 124 -1.78 21.11 0.50
N GLN A 125 -1.53 19.80 0.65
CA GLN A 125 -0.51 19.10 -0.12
C GLN A 125 -0.91 18.99 -1.60
N PHE A 126 -2.18 18.69 -1.91
CA PHE A 126 -2.70 18.72 -3.28
C PHE A 126 -2.49 20.08 -3.95
N MET A 127 -2.81 21.17 -3.26
CA MET A 127 -2.61 22.52 -3.80
C MET A 127 -1.13 22.81 -4.10
N ASN A 128 -0.21 22.43 -3.20
CA ASN A 128 1.22 22.63 -3.42
C ASN A 128 1.75 21.76 -4.57
N LEU A 129 1.36 20.48 -4.60
CA LEU A 129 1.74 19.56 -5.67
C LEU A 129 1.24 20.03 -7.04
N ARG A 130 0.05 20.63 -7.13
CA ARG A 130 -0.55 21.06 -8.40
C ARG A 130 0.23 22.18 -9.09
N ILE A 131 0.90 23.06 -8.34
CA ILE A 131 1.66 24.19 -8.88
C ILE A 131 3.10 23.83 -9.24
N GLN A 132 3.59 22.66 -8.82
CA GLN A 132 4.93 22.19 -9.17
C GLN A 132 4.95 21.60 -10.58
N GLU A 133 6.03 21.88 -11.32
CA GLU A 133 6.25 21.37 -12.68
C GLU A 133 6.35 19.83 -12.70
N SER A 134 7.17 19.27 -11.81
CA SER A 134 7.27 17.82 -11.55
C SER A 134 6.31 17.36 -10.45
N GLY A 135 5.18 18.04 -10.33
CA GLY A 135 4.20 17.84 -9.27
C GLY A 135 3.17 16.76 -9.58
N ILE A 136 2.04 16.83 -8.86
CA ILE A 136 0.96 15.86 -8.99
C ILE A 136 -0.37 16.59 -9.14
N GLU A 137 -1.18 16.14 -10.09
CA GLU A 137 -2.56 16.55 -10.28
C GLU A 137 -3.50 15.37 -10.03
N PHE A 138 -4.68 15.64 -9.47
CA PHE A 138 -5.68 14.63 -9.13
C PHE A 138 -6.93 14.91 -9.94
N ARG A 139 -7.45 13.91 -10.67
CA ARG A 139 -8.62 14.01 -11.55
C ARG A 139 -9.51 12.78 -11.40
N THR A 140 -10.79 12.90 -11.73
CA THR A 140 -11.73 11.77 -11.71
C THR A 140 -11.54 10.87 -12.93
N LEU A 141 -11.65 9.55 -12.74
CA LEU A 141 -11.50 8.54 -13.79
C LEU A 141 -12.84 8.24 -14.49
N ASP A 142 -13.38 9.23 -15.20
CA ASP A 142 -14.65 9.08 -15.94
C ASP A 142 -14.49 8.36 -17.29
N ALA A 143 -13.33 8.52 -17.92
CA ALA A 143 -12.97 7.87 -19.18
C ALA A 143 -11.50 7.43 -19.13
N ALA A 144 -11.10 6.59 -20.08
CA ALA A 144 -9.71 6.19 -20.18
C ALA A 144 -8.84 7.43 -20.47
N PRO A 145 -7.83 7.73 -19.65
CA PRO A 145 -7.01 8.93 -19.84
C PRO A 145 -6.05 8.81 -21.04
N LYS A 146 -5.83 7.57 -21.49
CA LYS A 146 -4.94 7.15 -22.58
C LYS A 146 -5.56 5.94 -23.27
N GLU A 147 -5.29 5.76 -24.56
CA GLU A 147 -5.84 4.64 -25.34
C GLU A 147 -5.37 3.29 -24.78
N GLU A 148 -4.12 3.25 -24.32
CA GLU A 148 -3.50 2.08 -23.68
C GLU A 148 -4.28 1.62 -22.44
N ALA A 149 -4.95 2.55 -21.73
CA ALA A 149 -5.74 2.25 -20.53
C ALA A 149 -7.18 1.81 -20.83
N ALA A 150 -7.65 1.95 -22.07
CA ALA A 150 -9.06 1.78 -22.41
C ALA A 150 -9.55 0.34 -22.16
N ASN A 151 -8.76 -0.65 -22.58
CA ASN A 151 -9.13 -2.06 -22.43
C ASN A 151 -9.21 -2.45 -20.95
N LEU A 152 -8.17 -2.15 -20.16
CA LEU A 152 -8.15 -2.46 -18.72
C LEU A 152 -9.31 -1.77 -17.98
N LEU A 153 -9.55 -0.48 -18.24
CA LEU A 153 -10.63 0.26 -17.60
C LEU A 153 -12.01 -0.31 -17.97
N ASN A 154 -12.20 -0.70 -19.24
CA ASN A 154 -13.45 -1.30 -19.69
C ASN A 154 -13.67 -2.68 -19.04
N ASN A 155 -12.64 -3.53 -18.96
CA ASN A 155 -12.72 -4.83 -18.29
C ASN A 155 -13.09 -4.67 -16.82
N LEU A 156 -12.41 -3.78 -16.09
CA LEU A 156 -12.70 -3.53 -14.68
C LEU A 156 -14.10 -2.92 -14.44
N ARG A 157 -14.62 -2.13 -15.38
CA ARG A 157 -16.02 -1.65 -15.35
C ARG A 157 -17.03 -2.77 -15.58
N GLN A 158 -16.74 -3.69 -16.48
CA GLN A 158 -17.59 -4.87 -16.71
C GLN A 158 -17.61 -5.77 -15.47
N ILE A 159 -16.43 -6.04 -14.89
CA ILE A 159 -16.28 -6.77 -13.62
C ILE A 159 -17.09 -6.10 -12.51
N GLY A 160 -16.95 -4.79 -12.34
CA GLY A 160 -17.72 -4.01 -11.36
C GLY A 160 -19.23 -4.07 -11.54
N ARG A 161 -19.71 -4.39 -12.75
CA ARG A 161 -21.14 -4.60 -13.06
C ARG A 161 -21.62 -6.04 -12.88
N GLY A 162 -20.75 -6.98 -12.53
CA GLY A 162 -21.15 -8.39 -12.39
C GLY A 162 -20.74 -9.28 -13.57
N LEU A 163 -20.06 -8.74 -14.58
CA LEU A 163 -19.83 -9.43 -15.86
C LEU A 163 -18.41 -10.01 -15.94
N ALA A 164 -18.26 -11.15 -16.62
CA ALA A 164 -16.97 -11.81 -16.87
C ALA A 164 -16.13 -12.10 -15.61
N ILE A 165 -16.78 -12.39 -14.48
CA ILE A 165 -16.09 -12.61 -13.20
C ILE A 165 -15.54 -14.03 -13.06
N LEU A 166 -16.18 -15.02 -13.69
CA LEU A 166 -15.80 -16.44 -13.65
C LEU A 166 -15.70 -17.02 -15.07
N PRO A 167 -14.73 -17.91 -15.33
CA PRO A 167 -14.59 -18.59 -16.61
C PRO A 167 -15.72 -19.60 -16.85
N THR A 168 -16.11 -19.77 -18.12
CA THR A 168 -17.24 -20.58 -18.59
C THR A 168 -17.17 -22.08 -18.26
N THR A 169 -16.00 -22.63 -17.95
CA THR A 169 -15.78 -24.08 -17.80
C THR A 169 -16.06 -24.61 -16.40
N SER A 170 -16.36 -23.75 -15.42
CA SER A 170 -16.76 -24.21 -14.08
C SER A 170 -18.19 -24.76 -14.13
N GLY A 171 -18.33 -26.05 -14.50
CA GLY A 171 -19.56 -26.84 -14.56
C GLY A 171 -20.24 -27.09 -13.20
N SER A 172 -20.14 -26.12 -12.29
CA SER A 172 -20.91 -26.08 -11.06
C SER A 172 -22.17 -25.26 -11.32
N GLY A 173 -23.33 -25.71 -10.85
CA GLY A 173 -24.67 -25.15 -11.14
C GLY A 173 -24.89 -23.65 -10.85
N TYR A 174 -23.87 -22.92 -10.42
CA TYR A 174 -23.84 -21.48 -10.15
C TYR A 174 -23.80 -20.59 -11.41
N CYS A 175 -23.56 -21.15 -12.60
CA CYS A 175 -23.23 -20.39 -13.81
C CYS A 175 -24.45 -19.88 -14.64
N ARG A 176 -25.70 -20.14 -14.23
CA ARG A 176 -26.88 -19.93 -15.12
C ARG A 176 -27.39 -18.48 -15.22
N MET A 177 -26.76 -17.49 -14.58
CA MET A 177 -27.27 -16.12 -14.54
C MET A 177 -26.41 -15.04 -15.22
N MET A 178 -25.31 -15.37 -15.90
CA MET A 178 -24.39 -14.35 -16.44
C MET A 178 -24.06 -14.56 -17.93
N PRO A 179 -24.05 -13.49 -18.76
CA PRO A 179 -23.75 -13.59 -20.17
C PRO A 179 -22.28 -14.01 -20.40
N SER A 180 -22.13 -14.96 -21.32
CA SER A 180 -21.02 -15.89 -21.47
C SER A 180 -19.92 -15.36 -22.39
N ILE A 181 -18.64 -15.71 -22.13
CA ILE A 181 -17.55 -15.66 -23.11
C ILE A 181 -16.75 -16.97 -22.97
N PRO A 182 -16.57 -17.78 -24.04
CA PRO A 182 -15.78 -19.00 -24.00
C PRO A 182 -14.29 -18.67 -24.14
N ALA A 183 -13.53 -18.73 -23.05
CA ALA A 183 -12.07 -18.73 -23.09
C ALA A 183 -11.48 -19.64 -22.01
N ILE A 184 -10.39 -20.33 -22.35
CA ILE A 184 -9.46 -20.91 -21.38
C ILE A 184 -9.04 -19.76 -20.45
N ASP A 185 -9.06 -19.99 -19.14
CA ASP A 185 -8.71 -18.97 -18.16
C ASP A 185 -7.21 -18.64 -18.25
N ALA A 186 -6.87 -17.60 -19.02
CA ALA A 186 -5.50 -17.17 -19.29
C ALA A 186 -5.01 -16.08 -18.31
N LEU A 187 -5.86 -15.64 -17.37
CA LEU A 187 -5.49 -14.60 -16.42
C LEU A 187 -4.54 -15.15 -15.34
N PRO A 188 -3.53 -14.39 -14.91
CA PRO A 188 -2.66 -14.80 -13.81
C PRO A 188 -3.45 -15.04 -12.51
N GLY A 189 -2.87 -15.88 -11.64
CA GLY A 189 -3.47 -16.23 -10.36
C GLY A 189 -4.67 -17.18 -10.48
N ARG A 190 -5.11 -17.69 -9.33
CA ARG A 190 -6.21 -18.63 -9.18
C ARG A 190 -7.51 -17.93 -8.82
N ILE A 191 -8.61 -18.64 -9.06
CA ILE A 191 -9.91 -18.33 -8.47
C ILE A 191 -10.03 -19.16 -7.18
N PRO A 192 -10.07 -18.53 -5.99
CA PRO A 192 -10.21 -19.25 -4.73
C PRO A 192 -11.51 -20.05 -4.66
N SER A 193 -11.52 -21.13 -3.88
CA SER A 193 -12.72 -21.93 -3.67
C SER A 193 -13.83 -21.15 -2.94
N PRO A 194 -15.11 -21.55 -3.09
CA PRO A 194 -16.21 -20.92 -2.38
C PRO A 194 -16.02 -20.88 -0.85
N GLU A 195 -15.38 -21.89 -0.25
CA GLU A 195 -15.08 -21.92 1.18
C GLU A 195 -14.11 -20.80 1.57
N VAL A 196 -13.04 -20.60 0.78
CA VAL A 196 -12.07 -19.52 1.02
C VAL A 196 -12.75 -18.15 0.89
N VAL A 197 -13.56 -17.96 -0.14
CA VAL A 197 -14.31 -16.71 -0.35
C VAL A 197 -15.31 -16.46 0.79
N ALA A 198 -15.98 -17.50 1.28
CA ALA A 198 -16.90 -17.39 2.42
C ALA A 198 -16.16 -16.99 3.71
N VAL A 199 -14.94 -17.51 3.94
CA VAL A 199 -14.09 -17.10 5.07
C VAL A 199 -13.70 -15.62 4.94
N VAL A 200 -13.23 -15.18 3.77
CA VAL A 200 -12.87 -13.76 3.54
C VAL A 200 -14.06 -12.85 3.81
N HIS A 201 -15.25 -13.21 3.31
CA HIS A 201 -16.49 -12.47 3.57
C HIS A 201 -16.82 -12.39 5.06
N LYS A 202 -16.78 -13.52 5.79
CA LYS A 202 -17.05 -13.55 7.24
C LYS A 202 -16.06 -12.69 8.02
N ARG A 203 -14.78 -12.72 7.64
CA ARG A 203 -13.71 -11.90 8.27
C ARG A 203 -13.92 -10.42 7.98
N ALA A 204 -14.21 -10.05 6.73
CA ALA A 204 -14.50 -8.68 6.35
C ALA A 204 -15.71 -8.12 7.12
N LYS A 205 -16.80 -8.89 7.23
CA LYS A 205 -17.97 -8.52 8.03
C LYS A 205 -17.59 -8.26 9.49
N LYS A 206 -16.83 -9.17 10.12
CA LYS A 206 -16.34 -9.00 11.49
C LYS A 206 -15.47 -7.75 11.63
N CYS A 207 -14.53 -7.52 10.72
CA CYS A 207 -13.68 -6.33 10.77
C CYS A 207 -14.48 -5.03 10.69
N HIS A 208 -15.58 -5.02 9.92
CA HIS A 208 -16.47 -3.87 9.83
C HIS A 208 -17.31 -3.68 11.10
N GLU A 209 -18.05 -4.72 11.53
CA GLU A 209 -18.98 -4.65 12.66
C GLU A 209 -18.28 -4.29 13.99
N PHE A 210 -17.06 -4.80 14.19
CA PHE A 210 -16.29 -4.56 15.41
C PHE A 210 -15.28 -3.41 15.27
N GLY A 211 -15.32 -2.65 14.17
CA GLY A 211 -14.49 -1.47 13.99
C GLY A 211 -12.98 -1.75 14.03
N HIS A 212 -12.54 -2.88 13.47
CA HIS A 212 -11.15 -3.29 13.48
C HIS A 212 -10.22 -2.24 12.84
N GLU A 213 -8.99 -2.19 13.33
CA GLU A 213 -7.96 -1.31 12.79
C GLU A 213 -7.48 -1.75 11.40
N GLU A 214 -6.80 -0.83 10.71
CA GLU A 214 -6.27 -1.01 9.36
C GLU A 214 -5.34 -2.23 9.24
N ALA A 215 -4.45 -2.44 10.23
CA ALA A 215 -3.58 -3.60 10.28
C ALA A 215 -4.36 -4.92 10.37
N ALA A 216 -5.45 -4.96 11.13
CA ALA A 216 -6.29 -6.15 11.24
C ALA A 216 -7.05 -6.43 9.94
N TRP A 217 -7.55 -5.39 9.24
CA TRP A 217 -8.10 -5.56 7.89
C TRP A 217 -7.08 -6.14 6.92
N ASN A 218 -5.84 -5.66 6.97
CA ASN A 218 -4.77 -6.10 6.09
C ASN A 218 -4.46 -7.58 6.29
N THR A 219 -4.33 -8.05 7.53
CA THR A 219 -4.03 -9.46 7.79
C THR A 219 -5.23 -10.38 7.58
N GLU A 220 -6.43 -9.99 8.06
CA GLU A 220 -7.59 -10.89 8.10
C GLU A 220 -8.32 -11.00 6.75
N VAL A 221 -8.21 -9.98 5.89
CA VAL A 221 -8.99 -9.85 4.66
C VAL A 221 -8.09 -9.64 3.44
N HIS A 222 -7.34 -8.54 3.38
CA HIS A 222 -6.67 -8.13 2.14
C HIS A 222 -5.51 -9.06 1.77
N PHE A 223 -4.63 -9.36 2.72
CA PHE A 223 -3.51 -10.28 2.54
C PHE A 223 -4.01 -11.68 2.23
N ARG A 224 -4.97 -12.19 3.01
CA ARG A 224 -5.57 -13.52 2.79
C ARG A 224 -6.17 -13.65 1.39
N LEU A 225 -6.84 -12.61 0.90
CA LEU A 225 -7.43 -12.64 -0.43
C LEU A 225 -6.34 -12.67 -1.51
N LEU A 226 -5.32 -11.81 -1.41
CA LEU A 226 -4.18 -11.80 -2.33
C LEU A 226 -3.42 -13.12 -2.32
N GLU A 227 -3.16 -13.68 -1.14
CA GLU A 227 -2.54 -15.00 -0.94
C GLU A 227 -3.32 -16.08 -1.67
N SER A 228 -4.63 -16.16 -1.47
CA SER A 228 -5.48 -17.16 -2.13
C SER A 228 -5.51 -17.05 -3.66
N ILE A 229 -5.22 -15.87 -4.21
CA ILE A 229 -5.17 -15.63 -5.66
C ILE A 229 -3.77 -15.93 -6.21
N LEU A 230 -2.71 -15.47 -5.55
CA LEU A 230 -1.37 -15.39 -6.14
C LEU A 230 -0.41 -16.47 -5.61
N GLN A 231 -0.60 -17.01 -4.41
CA GLN A 231 0.33 -17.96 -3.78
C GLN A 231 -0.35 -19.32 -3.55
N ASP A 232 0.29 -20.39 -4.03
CA ASP A 232 -0.20 -21.75 -3.76
C ASP A 232 0.47 -22.23 -2.49
N SER A 233 -0.30 -22.66 -1.51
CA SER A 233 0.28 -23.33 -0.34
C SER A 233 0.61 -24.80 -0.62
N THR A 234 0.19 -25.33 -1.77
CA THR A 234 0.37 -26.74 -2.15
C THR A 234 1.53 -26.98 -3.10
N THR A 235 2.08 -25.92 -3.72
CA THR A 235 3.23 -26.00 -4.62
C THR A 235 4.30 -25.00 -4.19
N ASP A 236 5.56 -25.44 -4.14
CA ASP A 236 6.71 -24.55 -3.92
C ASP A 236 7.00 -23.65 -5.14
N GLU A 237 6.35 -23.91 -6.29
CA GLU A 237 6.48 -23.09 -7.50
C GLU A 237 5.72 -21.77 -7.33
N ALA A 238 6.47 -20.71 -7.02
CA ALA A 238 5.96 -19.36 -7.03
C ALA A 238 5.71 -18.92 -8.49
N GLY A 239 4.50 -18.44 -8.79
CA GLY A 239 4.20 -17.93 -10.13
C GLY A 239 5.04 -16.70 -10.50
N PRO A 240 5.10 -16.29 -11.78
CA PRO A 240 5.92 -15.16 -12.23
C PRO A 240 5.49 -13.80 -11.66
N LEU A 241 4.30 -13.73 -11.06
CA LEU A 241 3.80 -12.57 -10.33
C LEU A 241 3.43 -12.99 -8.91
N ASN A 242 4.09 -12.34 -7.94
CA ASN A 242 3.85 -12.53 -6.51
C ASN A 242 3.47 -11.21 -5.86
N PHE A 243 3.18 -11.24 -4.56
CA PHE A 243 2.91 -10.03 -3.78
C PHE A 243 3.62 -10.08 -2.44
N THR A 244 3.84 -8.89 -1.86
CA THR A 244 4.42 -8.75 -0.52
C THR A 244 3.87 -7.52 0.18
N THR A 245 4.05 -7.49 1.50
CA THR A 245 3.82 -6.27 2.29
C THR A 245 4.93 -5.26 2.02
N CYS A 246 4.57 -3.97 2.00
CA CYS A 246 5.43 -2.88 1.56
C CYS A 246 5.46 -1.71 2.58
N THR A 247 5.06 -1.98 3.84
CA THR A 247 4.80 -0.98 4.88
C THR A 247 6.03 -0.20 5.36
N SER A 248 7.23 -0.58 4.93
CA SER A 248 8.51 0.09 5.23
C SER A 248 9.27 0.57 3.98
N ALA A 249 8.75 0.31 2.78
CA ALA A 249 9.39 0.70 1.53
C ALA A 249 9.21 2.20 1.29
N ARG A 250 10.28 2.99 1.47
CA ARG A 250 10.24 4.44 1.24
C ARG A 250 10.74 4.76 -0.17
N PRO A 251 10.04 5.60 -0.94
CA PRO A 251 10.62 6.16 -2.15
C PRO A 251 11.91 6.90 -1.83
N HIS A 252 12.92 6.70 -2.67
CA HIS A 252 14.19 7.39 -2.50
C HIS A 252 14.01 8.91 -2.71
N PRO A 253 14.60 9.78 -1.87
CA PRO A 253 14.35 11.23 -1.90
C PRO A 253 14.60 11.89 -3.26
N ARG A 254 15.51 11.36 -4.08
CA ARG A 254 15.80 11.85 -5.44
C ARG A 254 14.61 11.79 -6.39
N TYR A 255 13.65 10.90 -6.13
CA TYR A 255 12.47 10.70 -6.99
C TYR A 255 11.22 11.39 -6.44
N LEU A 256 11.31 12.04 -5.28
CA LEU A 256 10.16 12.70 -4.68
C LEU A 256 9.94 14.11 -5.28
N PRO A 257 8.68 14.54 -5.42
CA PRO A 257 8.37 15.95 -5.65
C PRO A 257 8.97 16.86 -4.57
N ARG A 258 9.23 18.12 -4.92
CA ARG A 258 9.93 19.06 -4.03
C ARG A 258 9.15 19.27 -2.73
N SER A 259 9.87 19.26 -1.62
CA SER A 259 9.34 19.58 -0.28
C SER A 259 8.21 18.65 0.21
N ILE A 260 8.13 17.44 -0.33
CA ILE A 260 7.17 16.41 0.07
C ILE A 260 7.88 15.33 0.89
N GLN A 261 7.21 14.86 1.94
CA GLN A 261 7.67 13.70 2.71
C GLN A 261 7.33 12.41 1.98
N ALA A 262 8.26 11.46 2.02
CA ALA A 262 8.07 10.11 1.49
C ALA A 262 6.75 9.50 2.01
N LYS A 263 5.96 8.96 1.08
CA LYS A 263 4.77 8.14 1.35
C LYS A 263 5.00 6.74 0.80
N MET A 264 4.50 5.76 1.53
CA MET A 264 4.64 4.34 1.23
C MET A 264 3.26 3.78 0.90
N VAL A 265 3.24 2.56 0.37
CA VAL A 265 2.04 1.75 0.17
C VAL A 265 2.06 0.53 1.09
N ASP A 266 0.90 -0.07 1.35
CA ASP A 266 0.82 -1.20 2.29
C ASP A 266 1.26 -2.52 1.67
N MET A 267 0.96 -2.74 0.39
CA MET A 267 1.25 -3.97 -0.34
C MET A 267 1.59 -3.66 -1.80
N CYS A 268 2.26 -4.58 -2.47
CA CYS A 268 2.48 -4.51 -3.91
C CYS A 268 2.56 -5.89 -4.53
N LEU A 269 2.18 -5.99 -5.81
CA LEU A 269 2.56 -7.11 -6.65
C LEU A 269 3.91 -6.79 -7.29
N TYR A 270 4.75 -7.81 -7.42
CA TYR A 270 6.03 -7.75 -8.07
C TYR A 270 6.20 -8.92 -9.03
N ALA A 271 7.06 -8.74 -10.02
CA ALA A 271 7.47 -9.83 -10.89
C ALA A 271 8.68 -10.55 -10.30
N ASP A 272 8.57 -11.87 -10.24
CA ASP A 272 9.69 -12.73 -9.93
C ASP A 272 10.30 -13.23 -11.23
N LEU A 273 11.55 -12.85 -11.46
CA LEU A 273 12.31 -13.19 -12.66
C LEU A 273 13.53 -14.06 -12.30
N CYS A 274 13.52 -14.72 -11.14
CA CYS A 274 14.68 -15.48 -10.66
C CYS A 274 15.06 -16.68 -11.54
N ASP A 275 14.12 -17.21 -12.32
CA ASP A 275 14.38 -18.33 -13.25
C ASP A 275 15.00 -17.88 -14.59
N ASP A 276 15.10 -16.56 -14.82
CA ASP A 276 15.68 -15.97 -16.03
C ASP A 276 17.06 -15.38 -15.71
N ALA A 277 18.10 -16.15 -16.00
CA ALA A 277 19.48 -15.79 -15.69
C ALA A 277 19.92 -14.47 -16.35
N ASP A 278 19.49 -14.23 -17.60
CA ASP A 278 19.82 -13.01 -18.34
C ASP A 278 19.09 -11.80 -17.73
N ALA A 279 17.82 -11.96 -17.36
CA ALA A 279 17.09 -10.92 -16.65
C ALA A 279 17.73 -10.62 -15.29
N MET A 280 18.14 -11.65 -14.54
CA MET A 280 18.82 -11.46 -13.26
C MET A 280 20.12 -10.67 -13.40
N GLU A 281 20.96 -11.00 -14.39
CA GLU A 281 22.20 -10.27 -14.65
C GLU A 281 21.91 -8.81 -15.04
N ALA A 282 20.96 -8.60 -15.95
CA ALA A 282 20.54 -7.27 -16.39
C ALA A 282 20.01 -6.42 -15.22
N GLN A 283 19.21 -7.02 -14.34
CA GLN A 283 18.69 -6.36 -13.14
C GLN A 283 19.82 -5.99 -12.17
N GLN A 284 20.80 -6.86 -11.95
CA GLN A 284 21.95 -6.55 -11.12
C GLN A 284 22.80 -5.42 -11.71
N ALA A 285 22.99 -5.40 -13.04
CA ALA A 285 23.69 -4.33 -13.74
C ALA A 285 22.96 -2.98 -13.57
N LEU A 286 21.64 -2.96 -13.72
CA LEU A 286 20.82 -1.79 -13.43
C LEU A 286 20.98 -1.34 -11.96
N CYS A 287 20.84 -2.27 -11.00
CA CYS A 287 20.96 -1.97 -9.58
C CYS A 287 22.29 -1.26 -9.24
N ARG A 288 23.41 -1.68 -9.84
CA ARG A 288 24.73 -1.07 -9.64
C ARG A 288 24.80 0.40 -10.08
N GLN A 289 23.90 0.86 -10.95
CA GLN A 289 23.87 2.22 -11.49
C GLN A 289 22.75 3.09 -10.88
N THR A 290 21.74 2.46 -10.29
CA THR A 290 20.63 3.18 -9.66
C THR A 290 21.00 3.71 -8.25
N PRO A 291 20.59 4.92 -7.88
CA PRO A 291 20.72 5.44 -6.51
C PRO A 291 20.05 4.58 -5.42
N THR A 292 19.06 3.77 -5.79
CA THR A 292 18.33 2.87 -4.88
C THR A 292 19.00 1.52 -4.70
N SER A 293 20.07 1.22 -5.45
CA SER A 293 20.65 -0.12 -5.54
C SER A 293 19.61 -1.20 -5.86
N SER A 294 18.56 -0.84 -6.61
CA SER A 294 17.32 -1.60 -6.78
C SER A 294 16.70 -1.30 -8.14
N VAL A 295 15.96 -2.26 -8.69
CA VAL A 295 15.18 -2.10 -9.93
C VAL A 295 13.92 -1.23 -9.75
N ASN A 296 13.75 -0.65 -8.56
CA ASN A 296 12.61 0.16 -8.18
C ASN A 296 13.03 1.54 -7.64
N HIS A 297 12.04 2.43 -7.52
CA HIS A 297 12.16 3.77 -6.95
C HIS A 297 12.38 3.81 -5.42
N THR A 298 12.63 2.65 -4.79
CA THR A 298 12.85 2.44 -3.35
C THR A 298 14.02 1.48 -3.15
N ASP A 299 14.76 1.66 -2.06
CA ASP A 299 15.85 0.80 -1.58
C ASP A 299 15.35 -0.37 -0.70
N PHE A 300 14.06 -0.70 -0.80
CA PHE A 300 13.46 -1.78 -0.05
C PHE A 300 14.02 -3.14 -0.48
N ALA A 301 14.91 -3.69 0.37
CA ALA A 301 15.69 -4.89 0.08
C ALA A 301 14.88 -6.10 -0.42
N PRO A 302 13.67 -6.42 0.12
CA PRO A 302 12.88 -7.54 -0.40
C PRO A 302 12.45 -7.42 -1.86
N LEU A 303 12.51 -6.22 -2.45
CA LEU A 303 12.14 -5.96 -3.84
C LEU A 303 13.33 -5.45 -4.67
N GLN A 304 14.57 -5.71 -4.21
CA GLN A 304 15.78 -5.19 -4.87
C GLN A 304 15.87 -5.59 -6.35
N LEU A 305 15.57 -6.85 -6.66
CA LEU A 305 15.62 -7.42 -8.02
C LEU A 305 14.21 -7.82 -8.51
N SER A 306 13.16 -7.25 -7.92
CA SER A 306 11.78 -7.64 -8.22
C SER A 306 10.99 -6.40 -8.63
N PRO A 307 10.75 -6.17 -9.94
CA PRO A 307 10.04 -4.99 -10.42
C PRO A 307 8.62 -4.93 -9.84
N ILE A 308 8.28 -3.81 -9.21
CA ILE A 308 6.92 -3.58 -8.69
C ILE A 308 5.98 -3.35 -9.87
N VAL A 309 4.96 -4.21 -10.03
CA VAL A 309 3.99 -4.11 -11.14
C VAL A 309 2.71 -3.39 -10.73
N LEU A 310 2.20 -3.62 -9.52
CA LEU A 310 0.96 -3.03 -9.00
C LEU A 310 1.17 -2.60 -7.55
N SER A 311 0.69 -1.43 -7.17
CA SER A 311 0.77 -0.92 -5.79
C SER A 311 -0.61 -0.86 -5.16
N ILE A 312 -0.72 -1.24 -3.87
CA ILE A 312 -1.97 -1.32 -3.14
C ILE A 312 -1.85 -0.53 -1.84
N GLU A 313 -2.68 0.49 -1.69
CA GLU A 313 -2.83 1.28 -0.46
C GLU A 313 -4.14 0.90 0.22
N THR A 314 -4.09 0.69 1.54
CA THR A 314 -5.27 0.28 2.31
C THR A 314 -5.65 1.37 3.32
N LYS A 315 -6.93 1.49 3.60
CA LYS A 315 -7.49 2.31 4.67
C LYS A 315 -8.63 1.55 5.31
N LYS A 316 -8.81 1.74 6.62
CA LYS A 316 -10.04 1.28 7.29
C LYS A 316 -11.27 2.03 6.75
N SER A 317 -12.45 1.45 6.94
CA SER A 317 -13.73 2.10 6.61
C SER A 317 -13.85 3.46 7.28
N GLY A 318 -14.34 4.48 6.54
CA GLY A 318 -14.62 5.81 7.07
C GLY A 318 -13.41 6.73 7.31
N LYS A 319 -12.18 6.33 6.94
CA LYS A 319 -11.01 7.23 6.91
C LYS A 319 -10.88 7.98 5.58
N ASP A 320 -10.18 9.12 5.60
CA ASP A 320 -9.97 10.04 4.48
C ASP A 320 -9.38 9.36 3.23
N LEU A 321 -10.23 9.17 2.21
CA LEU A 321 -9.85 8.75 0.87
C LEU A 321 -8.79 9.69 0.26
N ASP A 322 -8.90 11.00 0.51
CA ASP A 322 -7.91 12.01 0.13
C ASP A 322 -6.49 11.64 0.58
N THR A 323 -6.34 11.04 1.78
CA THR A 323 -5.03 10.64 2.28
C THR A 323 -4.47 9.45 1.50
N ALA A 324 -5.30 8.46 1.19
CA ALA A 324 -4.88 7.31 0.38
C ALA A 324 -4.54 7.72 -1.05
N GLN A 325 -5.35 8.59 -1.66
CA GLN A 325 -5.09 9.15 -2.99
C GLN A 325 -3.77 9.92 -3.00
N LEU A 326 -3.53 10.77 -2.00
CA LEU A 326 -2.26 11.50 -1.86
C LEU A 326 -1.06 10.56 -1.71
N GLN A 327 -1.16 9.53 -0.88
CA GLN A 327 -0.10 8.53 -0.71
C GLN A 327 0.21 7.82 -2.03
N MET A 328 -0.82 7.32 -2.71
CA MET A 328 -0.68 6.62 -3.99
C MET A 328 -0.13 7.55 -5.08
N GLY A 329 -0.58 8.81 -5.12
CA GLY A 329 -0.07 9.81 -6.06
C GLY A 329 1.42 10.09 -5.86
N ILE A 330 1.87 10.27 -4.62
CA ILE A 330 3.29 10.49 -4.30
C ILE A 330 4.13 9.26 -4.68
N TRP A 331 3.62 8.07 -4.39
CA TRP A 331 4.26 6.80 -4.75
C TRP A 331 4.41 6.64 -6.27
N HIS A 332 3.33 6.84 -7.04
CA HIS A 332 3.38 6.77 -8.50
C HIS A 332 4.26 7.86 -9.12
N ALA A 333 4.24 9.08 -8.59
CA ALA A 333 5.13 10.15 -9.07
C ALA A 333 6.61 9.78 -8.89
N ALA A 334 6.95 9.16 -7.76
CA ALA A 334 8.31 8.66 -7.54
C ALA A 334 8.66 7.52 -8.51
N LYS A 335 7.72 6.60 -8.77
CA LYS A 335 7.92 5.54 -9.78
C LYS A 335 8.15 6.13 -11.17
N TRP A 336 7.33 7.07 -11.64
CA TRP A 336 7.55 7.76 -12.92
C TRP A 336 8.90 8.48 -12.96
N SER A 337 9.29 9.16 -11.88
CA SER A 337 10.59 9.84 -11.79
C SER A 337 11.78 8.88 -11.80
N PHE A 338 11.62 7.64 -11.36
CA PHE A 338 12.64 6.58 -11.44
C PHE A 338 12.74 5.97 -12.84
N LEU A 339 11.60 5.73 -13.51
CA LEU A 339 11.60 5.10 -14.83
C LEU A 339 12.36 5.92 -15.87
N ARG A 340 12.32 7.26 -15.79
CA ARG A 340 13.07 8.16 -16.71
C ARG A 340 14.58 7.89 -16.73
N PRO A 341 15.32 8.01 -15.61
CA PRO A 341 16.75 7.68 -15.60
C PRO A 341 17.01 6.19 -15.87
N ALA A 342 16.13 5.27 -15.49
CA ALA A 342 16.34 3.85 -15.80
C ALA A 342 16.36 3.57 -17.32
N VAL A 343 15.43 4.16 -18.08
CA VAL A 343 15.44 4.07 -19.55
C VAL A 343 16.68 4.75 -20.14
N LEU A 344 17.07 5.91 -19.61
CA LEU A 344 18.27 6.63 -20.07
C LEU A 344 19.55 5.79 -19.88
N LEU A 345 19.71 5.14 -18.73
CA LEU A 345 20.87 4.28 -18.46
C LEU A 345 20.90 3.08 -19.42
N SER A 346 19.74 2.48 -19.73
CA SER A 346 19.63 1.39 -20.70
C SER A 346 20.04 1.84 -22.12
N LEU A 347 19.62 3.03 -22.54
CA LEU A 347 20.03 3.63 -23.83
C LEU A 347 21.54 3.89 -23.90
N GLN A 348 22.12 4.40 -22.81
CA GLN A 348 23.56 4.66 -22.73
C GLN A 348 24.37 3.36 -22.74
N ALA A 349 23.89 2.31 -22.06
CA ALA A 349 24.54 1.00 -22.06
C ALA A 349 24.58 0.37 -23.46
N ARG A 350 23.47 0.42 -24.21
CA ARG A 350 23.43 -0.01 -25.63
C ARG A 350 24.40 0.76 -26.51
N GLN A 351 24.47 2.08 -26.33
CA GLN A 351 25.39 2.90 -27.13
C GLN A 351 26.85 2.52 -26.86
N ALA A 352 27.22 2.33 -25.59
CA ALA A 352 28.57 1.92 -25.20
C ALA A 352 29.00 0.57 -25.78
N GLN A 353 28.05 -0.36 -25.99
CA GLN A 353 28.31 -1.64 -26.68
C GLN A 353 28.52 -1.45 -28.19
N SER A 354 27.73 -0.56 -28.81
CA SER A 354 27.73 -0.37 -30.27
C SER A 354 28.86 0.49 -30.86
N THR A 355 29.57 1.30 -30.05
CA THR A 355 30.64 2.20 -30.54
C THR A 355 31.98 1.90 -29.88
N PRO A 356 32.86 1.11 -30.51
CA PRO A 356 34.20 0.82 -30.00
C PRO A 356 35.25 1.91 -30.31
N ASP A 357 34.95 2.89 -31.18
CA ASP A 357 35.98 3.70 -31.84
C ASP A 357 36.01 5.17 -31.36
N GLU A 358 37.20 5.60 -30.90
CA GLU A 358 37.48 6.90 -30.30
C GLU A 358 37.63 7.99 -31.36
N SER A 359 36.54 8.72 -31.63
CA SER A 359 36.65 10.13 -32.01
C SER A 359 35.84 10.95 -31.03
N THR A 360 36.48 11.88 -30.33
CA THR A 360 35.81 12.72 -29.33
C THR A 360 34.69 13.50 -30.04
N PRO A 361 33.41 13.23 -29.72
CA PRO A 361 32.31 13.94 -30.38
C PRO A 361 32.41 15.44 -30.08
N SER A 362 32.15 16.25 -31.11
CA SER A 362 32.08 17.70 -30.96
C SER A 362 30.96 18.12 -30.00
N ALA A 363 31.04 19.33 -29.43
CA ALA A 363 30.00 19.85 -28.55
C ALA A 363 28.60 19.84 -29.19
N ALA A 364 28.51 20.11 -30.51
CA ALA A 364 27.25 20.06 -31.24
C ALA A 364 26.70 18.63 -31.37
N GLN A 365 27.56 17.64 -31.61
CA GLN A 365 27.17 16.22 -31.67
C GLN A 365 26.71 15.72 -30.30
N ASN A 366 27.40 16.09 -29.21
CA ASN A 366 26.98 15.74 -27.85
C ASN A 366 25.58 16.32 -27.52
N LEU A 367 25.32 17.57 -27.89
CA LEU A 367 24.02 18.20 -27.64
C LEU A 367 22.89 17.53 -28.45
N GLN A 368 23.15 17.19 -29.72
CA GLN A 368 22.19 16.46 -30.55
C GLN A 368 21.90 15.06 -30.01
N GLN A 369 22.95 14.33 -29.59
CA GLN A 369 22.81 13.01 -28.99
C GLN A 369 22.01 13.06 -27.68
N GLN A 370 22.24 14.07 -26.84
CA GLN A 370 21.48 14.28 -25.61
C GLN A 370 19.99 14.54 -25.91
N GLN A 371 19.68 15.40 -26.88
CA GLN A 371 18.30 15.69 -27.29
C GLN A 371 17.59 14.45 -27.84
N GLU A 372 18.30 13.65 -28.63
CA GLU A 372 17.79 12.39 -29.17
C GLU A 372 17.50 11.36 -28.06
N GLN A 373 18.41 11.22 -27.10
CA GLN A 373 18.19 10.36 -25.93
C GLN A 373 16.98 10.81 -25.12
N GLU A 374 16.82 12.12 -24.86
CA GLU A 374 15.65 12.63 -24.15
C GLU A 374 14.34 12.34 -24.90
N ARG A 375 14.34 12.49 -26.24
CA ARG A 375 13.20 12.14 -27.08
C ARG A 375 12.86 10.66 -26.99
N GLN A 376 13.84 9.78 -27.06
CA GLN A 376 13.64 8.32 -26.96
C GLN A 376 13.12 7.92 -25.58
N VAL A 377 13.62 8.55 -24.51
CA VAL A 377 13.11 8.34 -23.14
C VAL A 377 11.65 8.77 -23.02
N ASP A 378 11.29 9.92 -23.57
CA ASP A 378 9.90 10.40 -23.54
C ASP A 378 8.97 9.55 -24.39
N GLU A 379 9.43 9.04 -25.54
CA GLU A 379 8.68 8.10 -26.37
C GLU A 379 8.48 6.75 -25.66
N ALA A 380 9.52 6.18 -25.05
CA ALA A 380 9.42 4.95 -24.28
C ALA A 380 8.39 5.08 -23.14
N LEU A 381 8.43 6.19 -22.39
CA LEU A 381 7.48 6.44 -21.31
C LEU A 381 6.06 6.75 -21.80
N ALA A 382 5.93 7.36 -22.98
CA ALA A 382 4.63 7.57 -23.62
C ALA A 382 3.99 6.24 -24.03
N ARG A 383 4.76 5.29 -24.59
CA ARG A 383 4.28 3.94 -24.95
C ARG A 383 3.84 3.11 -23.75
N LEU A 384 4.42 3.34 -22.55
CA LEU A 384 3.90 2.71 -21.33
C LEU A 384 2.47 3.20 -21.00
N GLY A 385 2.16 4.45 -21.33
CA GLY A 385 0.84 5.06 -21.22
C GLY A 385 0.44 5.41 -19.78
N PHE A 386 0.40 4.41 -18.89
CA PHE A 386 -0.10 4.56 -17.51
C PHE A 386 0.50 3.54 -16.53
N LEU A 387 0.34 3.81 -15.23
CA LEU A 387 0.60 2.85 -14.14
C LEU A 387 -0.67 2.69 -13.29
N PRO A 388 -1.21 1.47 -13.12
CA PRO A 388 -2.33 1.21 -12.24
C PRO A 388 -1.91 1.08 -10.78
N GLY A 389 -2.85 1.35 -9.90
CA GLY A 389 -2.77 1.09 -8.47
C GLY A 389 -4.15 0.75 -7.93
N VAL A 390 -4.19 0.25 -6.70
CA VAL A 390 -5.44 -0.07 -6.00
C VAL A 390 -5.49 0.68 -4.68
N ILE A 391 -6.61 1.33 -4.42
CA ILE A 391 -6.95 1.84 -3.09
C ILE A 391 -8.05 0.95 -2.52
N VAL A 392 -7.79 0.36 -1.36
CA VAL A 392 -8.76 -0.43 -0.61
C VAL A 392 -9.25 0.38 0.58
N GLN A 393 -10.56 0.61 0.68
CA GLN A 393 -11.18 1.29 1.80
C GLN A 393 -12.19 0.37 2.49
N GLY A 394 -11.74 -0.31 3.55
CA GLY A 394 -12.50 -1.38 4.20
C GLY A 394 -12.92 -2.44 3.18
N HIS A 395 -14.22 -2.49 2.88
CA HIS A 395 -14.73 -3.43 1.89
C HIS A 395 -14.46 -3.03 0.43
N LYS A 396 -14.24 -1.75 0.12
CA LYS A 396 -14.27 -1.24 -1.26
C LYS A 396 -12.90 -1.35 -1.93
N TRP A 397 -12.86 -1.90 -3.14
CA TRP A 397 -11.64 -2.00 -3.95
C TRP A 397 -11.76 -1.08 -5.17
N MET A 398 -10.86 -0.10 -5.25
CA MET A 398 -10.92 0.96 -6.25
C MET A 398 -9.64 0.99 -7.07
N LEU A 399 -9.79 1.01 -8.39
CA LEU A 399 -8.74 1.31 -9.33
C LEU A 399 -8.37 2.80 -9.24
N VAL A 400 -7.07 3.05 -9.26
CA VAL A 400 -6.52 4.35 -9.64
C VAL A 400 -5.52 4.13 -10.77
N LEU A 401 -5.41 5.11 -11.66
CA LEU A 401 -4.41 5.12 -12.72
C LEU A 401 -3.53 6.34 -12.55
N SER A 402 -2.27 6.26 -12.94
CA SER A 402 -1.44 7.45 -13.12
C SER A 402 -0.90 7.53 -14.53
N THR A 403 -0.92 8.72 -15.09
CA THR A 403 -0.32 9.04 -16.39
C THR A 403 0.72 10.14 -16.21
N ARG A 404 1.58 10.30 -17.21
CA ARG A 404 2.57 11.36 -17.27
C ARG A 404 2.15 12.41 -18.32
N GLU A 405 2.07 13.67 -17.89
CA GLU A 405 1.88 14.84 -18.76
C GLU A 405 3.14 15.71 -18.63
N HIS A 406 4.07 15.57 -19.59
CA HIS A 406 5.42 16.15 -19.50
C HIS A 406 6.19 15.69 -18.25
N LEU A 407 6.47 16.57 -17.28
CA LEU A 407 7.12 16.21 -16.01
C LEU A 407 6.11 15.94 -14.89
N LYS A 408 4.83 16.23 -15.12
CA LYS A 408 3.78 16.15 -14.11
C LYS A 408 3.14 14.76 -14.11
N THR A 409 2.87 14.25 -12.92
CA THR A 409 2.06 13.04 -12.75
C THR A 409 0.59 13.43 -12.58
N VAL A 410 -0.31 12.77 -13.30
CA VAL A 410 -1.76 12.90 -13.10
C VAL A 410 -2.28 11.60 -12.52
N LEU A 411 -2.85 11.64 -11.31
CA LEU A 411 -3.52 10.51 -10.68
C LEU A 411 -5.03 10.60 -10.96
N TRP A 412 -5.55 9.57 -11.60
CA TRP A 412 -6.96 9.38 -11.93
C TRP A 412 -7.59 8.45 -10.90
N VAL A 413 -8.65 8.90 -10.22
CA VAL A 413 -9.21 8.25 -9.04
C VAL A 413 -10.71 7.93 -9.19
N GLU A 414 -11.26 7.23 -8.19
CA GLU A 414 -12.71 6.99 -8.00
C GLU A 414 -13.37 5.94 -8.93
N GLN A 415 -12.65 4.89 -9.34
CA GLN A 415 -13.25 3.76 -10.06
C GLN A 415 -13.31 2.48 -9.20
N GLN A 416 -14.43 2.24 -8.51
CA GLN A 416 -14.65 0.97 -7.80
C GLN A 416 -14.87 -0.18 -8.80
N PHE A 417 -14.26 -1.33 -8.56
CA PHE A 417 -14.45 -2.55 -9.38
C PHE A 417 -14.94 -3.76 -8.58
N GLY A 418 -14.92 -3.71 -7.24
CA GLY A 418 -15.41 -4.81 -6.43
C GLY A 418 -15.51 -4.47 -4.95
N SER A 419 -16.05 -5.40 -4.16
CA SER A 419 -16.15 -5.25 -2.72
C SER A 419 -16.13 -6.57 -1.95
N THR A 420 -15.52 -6.61 -0.77
CA THR A 420 -15.61 -7.79 0.11
C THR A 420 -16.87 -7.81 1.00
N HIS A 421 -17.84 -6.94 0.72
CA HIS A 421 -19.07 -6.86 1.51
C HIS A 421 -20.05 -7.99 1.22
N ARG A 422 -20.06 -8.51 -0.02
CA ARG A 422 -20.90 -9.64 -0.46
C ARG A 422 -20.04 -10.66 -1.19
N ILE A 423 -20.43 -11.93 -1.14
CA ILE A 423 -19.70 -13.03 -1.81
C ILE A 423 -19.50 -12.75 -3.31
N LEU A 424 -20.57 -12.35 -4.02
CA LEU A 424 -20.50 -12.02 -5.45
C LEU A 424 -19.50 -10.89 -5.72
N GLU A 425 -19.53 -9.84 -4.90
CA GLU A 425 -18.63 -8.69 -5.04
C GLU A 425 -17.18 -9.06 -4.70
N THR A 426 -16.95 -10.06 -3.83
CA THR A 426 -15.60 -10.58 -3.56
C THR A 426 -15.04 -11.26 -4.80
N TYR A 427 -15.86 -11.98 -5.58
CA TYR A 427 -15.43 -12.51 -6.86
C TYR A 427 -15.10 -11.39 -7.86
N GLN A 428 -15.78 -10.24 -7.83
CA GLN A 428 -15.37 -9.07 -8.62
C GLN A 428 -13.97 -8.59 -8.25
N VAL A 429 -13.65 -8.57 -6.95
CA VAL A 429 -12.30 -8.23 -6.48
C VAL A 429 -11.28 -9.23 -7.02
N ILE A 430 -11.57 -10.53 -6.94
CA ILE A 430 -10.72 -11.59 -7.47
C ILE A 430 -10.47 -11.37 -8.98
N ALA A 431 -11.52 -11.24 -9.78
CA ALA A 431 -11.39 -11.02 -11.22
C ALA A 431 -10.60 -9.74 -11.54
N GLY A 432 -10.88 -8.64 -10.85
CA GLY A 432 -10.18 -7.38 -11.08
C GLY A 432 -8.69 -7.42 -10.71
N LEU A 433 -8.32 -8.12 -9.64
CA LEU A 433 -6.91 -8.33 -9.28
C LEU A 433 -6.18 -9.18 -10.32
N ARG A 434 -6.85 -10.20 -10.87
CA ARG A 434 -6.30 -11.05 -11.92
C ARG A 434 -6.12 -10.31 -13.24
N GLU A 435 -7.05 -9.43 -13.62
CA GLU A 435 -6.89 -8.49 -14.75
C GLU A 435 -5.72 -7.52 -14.55
N LEU A 436 -5.55 -6.99 -13.34
CA LEU A 436 -4.43 -6.10 -13.03
C LEU A 436 -3.08 -6.84 -13.03
N ALA A 437 -3.07 -8.09 -12.59
CA ALA A 437 -1.91 -8.96 -12.72
C ALA A 437 -1.61 -9.26 -14.21
N ALA A 438 -2.63 -9.51 -15.03
CA ALA A 438 -2.48 -9.68 -16.48
C ALA A 438 -1.85 -8.45 -17.13
N TRP A 439 -2.29 -7.24 -16.78
CA TRP A 439 -1.64 -6.00 -17.23
C TRP A 439 -0.15 -5.94 -16.84
N GLY A 440 0.19 -6.37 -15.62
CA GLY A 440 1.58 -6.48 -15.17
C GLY A 440 2.40 -7.42 -16.06
N ARG A 441 1.86 -8.62 -16.34
CA ARG A 441 2.50 -9.66 -17.16
C ARG A 441 2.60 -9.27 -18.64
N ASP A 442 1.53 -8.73 -19.21
CA ASP A 442 1.34 -8.61 -20.65
C ASP A 442 1.68 -7.21 -21.19
N THR A 443 1.79 -6.21 -20.30
CA THR A 443 2.09 -4.82 -20.69
C THR A 443 3.32 -4.30 -19.98
N TYR A 444 3.35 -4.30 -18.64
CA TYR A 444 4.44 -3.67 -17.91
C TYR A 444 5.76 -4.43 -18.04
N LEU A 445 5.77 -5.76 -17.88
CA LEU A 445 7.01 -6.55 -17.95
C LEU A 445 7.65 -6.57 -19.34
N PRO A 446 6.91 -6.74 -20.46
CA PRO A 446 7.48 -6.61 -21.79
C PRO A 446 8.09 -5.23 -22.00
N TRP A 447 7.37 -4.17 -21.61
CA TRP A 447 7.89 -2.80 -21.68
C TRP A 447 9.17 -2.62 -20.84
N PHE A 448 9.19 -3.15 -19.62
CA PHE A 448 10.34 -3.06 -18.71
C PHE A 448 11.56 -3.78 -19.29
N ARG A 449 11.36 -4.97 -19.87
CA ARG A 449 12.44 -5.72 -20.54
C ARG A 449 13.00 -4.95 -21.72
N GLU A 450 12.13 -4.49 -22.62
CA GLU A 450 12.51 -3.79 -23.86
C GLU A 450 13.16 -2.42 -23.61
N ASN A 451 12.74 -1.68 -22.57
CA ASN A 451 13.16 -0.29 -22.39
C ASN A 451 14.16 -0.09 -21.26
N ILE A 452 14.29 -1.04 -20.33
CA ILE A 452 15.17 -0.92 -19.16
C ILE A 452 16.20 -2.04 -19.15
N LEU A 453 15.81 -3.31 -19.29
CA LEU A 453 16.76 -4.43 -19.19
C LEU A 453 17.59 -4.68 -20.45
N VAL A 454 17.07 -4.36 -21.65
CA VAL A 454 17.71 -4.68 -22.94
C VAL A 454 19.16 -4.18 -23.05
N GLY A 455 19.47 -3.01 -22.49
CA GLY A 455 20.83 -2.46 -22.53
C GLY A 455 21.85 -3.20 -21.67
N TYR A 456 21.40 -4.18 -20.88
CA TYR A 456 22.23 -4.98 -19.99
C TYR A 456 22.12 -6.48 -20.27
N GLY A 457 21.37 -6.88 -21.30
CA GLY A 457 21.30 -8.28 -21.72
C GLY A 457 22.58 -8.73 -22.43
N PRO A 458 22.80 -10.05 -22.56
CA PRO A 458 23.86 -10.57 -23.41
C PRO A 458 23.68 -10.07 -24.85
N GLU A 459 24.79 -9.78 -25.55
CA GLU A 459 24.72 -9.48 -26.98
C GLU A 459 24.15 -10.72 -27.69
N ASP A 460 23.01 -10.57 -28.37
CA ASP A 460 22.53 -11.59 -29.31
C ASP A 460 23.62 -11.76 -30.38
N GLY A 461 24.39 -12.85 -30.29
CA GLY A 461 25.46 -13.20 -31.21
C GLY A 461 24.99 -13.61 -32.59
#